data_AF-U2KTV3-F1
#
_entry.id   AF-U2KTV3-F1
#
_cell.length_a   1.000
_cell.length_b   1.000
_cell.length_c   1.000
_cell.angle_alpha   90.00
_cell.angle_beta   90.00
_cell.angle_gamma   90.00
#
_symmetry.space_group_name_H-M   'P 1'
#
loop_
_entity.id
_entity.type
_entity.pdbx_description
1 polymer ?
#
loop_
_entity_poly.entity_id
_entity_poly.type
_entity_poly.pdbx_seq_one_letter_code
_entity_poly.pdbx_strand_id
1 'polypeptide(L)'
;MNRTTEKIPTWSLCYLINGDATALTDDEIRMVDEWVSQWQVEIVSPLMDEDGSTHPYFSHYPLFGLPTEVEDCEILYKNDNL
;
A
#
# COMPACT_ATOMS: atom_id res chain seq x y z
N MET A 1 1.57 2.90 18.17
CA MET A 1 1.75 3.30 16.76
C MET A 1 2.86 2.44 16.24
N ASN A 2 2.51 1.59 15.30
CA ASN A 2 3.32 0.49 14.84
C ASN A 2 3.85 0.84 13.46
N ARG A 3 4.97 0.21 13.10
CA ARG A 3 5.64 0.41 11.83
C ARG A 3 5.99 -0.94 11.24
N THR A 4 5.69 -1.12 9.96
CA THR A 4 6.13 -2.28 9.17
C THR A 4 6.52 -1.82 7.76
N THR A 5 7.23 -2.68 7.03
CA THR A 5 7.49 -2.51 5.59
C THR A 5 6.71 -3.58 4.84
N GLU A 6 5.84 -3.16 3.93
CA GLU A 6 4.98 -4.06 3.17
C GLU A 6 5.06 -3.81 1.66
N LYS A 7 4.72 -4.84 0.90
CA LYS A 7 4.68 -4.82 -0.57
C LYS A 7 3.35 -4.29 -1.06
N ILE A 8 3.28 -3.00 -1.35
CA ILE A 8 2.03 -2.35 -1.77
C ILE A 8 1.89 -2.40 -3.29
N PRO A 9 0.77 -2.88 -3.83
CA PRO A 9 0.51 -2.83 -5.26
C PRO A 9 0.61 -1.41 -5.84
N THR A 10 1.37 -1.23 -6.92
CA THR A 10 1.60 0.10 -7.50
C THR A 10 0.30 0.75 -8.00
N TRP A 11 -0.65 -0.04 -8.48
CA TRP A 11 -1.97 0.44 -8.90
C TRP A 11 -2.74 1.13 -7.76
N SER A 12 -2.48 0.78 -6.50
CA SER A 12 -3.19 1.34 -5.33
C SER A 12 -2.56 2.61 -4.75
N LEU A 13 -1.30 2.92 -5.11
CA LEU A 13 -0.52 3.98 -4.45
C LEU A 13 -1.12 5.38 -4.64
N CYS A 14 -1.64 5.69 -5.83
CA CYS A 14 -2.29 6.98 -6.08
C CYS A 14 -3.50 7.19 -5.17
N TYR A 15 -4.27 6.13 -4.89
CA TYR A 15 -5.40 6.20 -3.99
C TYR A 15 -4.97 6.35 -2.53
N LEU A 16 -4.00 5.54 -2.10
CA LEU A 16 -3.49 5.57 -0.72
C LEU A 16 -2.82 6.88 -0.34
N ILE A 17 -2.09 7.51 -1.27
CA ILE A 17 -1.29 8.71 -0.99
C ILE A 17 -2.06 9.99 -1.33
N ASN A 18 -2.78 10.01 -2.45
CA ASN A 18 -3.43 11.22 -2.96
C ASN A 18 -4.96 11.20 -2.86
N GLY A 19 -5.56 10.09 -2.42
CA GLY A 19 -7.01 9.91 -2.44
C GLY A 19 -7.61 9.80 -3.85
N ASP A 20 -6.79 9.56 -4.88
CA ASP A 20 -7.24 9.46 -6.26
C ASP A 20 -7.62 8.03 -6.63
N ALA A 21 -8.93 7.79 -6.75
CA ALA A 21 -9.51 6.49 -7.10
C ALA A 21 -9.87 6.36 -8.61
N THR A 22 -9.52 7.33 -9.46
CA THR A 22 -10.02 7.44 -10.84
C THR A 22 -9.73 6.21 -11.71
N ALA A 23 -8.62 5.51 -11.45
CA ALA A 23 -8.19 4.33 -12.21
C ALA A 23 -8.55 3.00 -11.51
N LEU A 24 -9.30 3.04 -10.41
CA LEU A 24 -9.65 1.87 -9.62
C LEU A 24 -11.09 1.43 -9.86
N THR A 25 -11.30 0.13 -9.79
CA THR A 25 -12.63 -0.48 -9.72
C THR A 25 -13.18 -0.40 -8.29
N ASP A 26 -14.52 -0.51 -8.16
CA ASP A 26 -15.17 -0.51 -6.84
C ASP A 26 -14.65 -1.64 -5.92
N ASP A 27 -14.29 -2.80 -6.49
CA ASP A 27 -13.73 -3.93 -5.73
C ASP A 27 -12.31 -3.64 -5.22
N GLU A 28 -11.48 -2.96 -6.01
CA GLU A 28 -10.15 -2.53 -5.61
C GLU A 28 -10.23 -1.47 -4.50
N ILE A 29 -11.12 -0.48 -4.65
CA ILE A 29 -11.35 0.54 -3.62
C ILE A 29 -11.79 -0.13 -2.32
N ARG A 30 -12.79 -1.00 -2.37
CA ARG A 30 -13.29 -1.71 -1.19
C ARG A 30 -12.20 -2.53 -0.50
N MET A 31 -11.38 -3.24 -1.27
CA MET A 31 -10.27 -4.03 -0.74
C MET A 31 -9.25 -3.16 0.01
N VAL A 32 -8.90 -2.01 -0.56
CA VAL A 32 -7.97 -1.06 0.06
C VAL A 32 -8.59 -0.45 1.32
N ASP A 33 -9.84 -0.02 1.26
CA ASP A 33 -10.56 0.58 2.40
C ASP A 33 -10.72 -0.39 3.57
N GLU A 34 -11.03 -1.66 3.28
CA GLU A 34 -11.11 -2.72 4.28
C GLU A 34 -9.76 -2.90 5.00
N TRP A 35 -8.66 -2.96 4.26
CA TRP A 35 -7.32 -3.06 4.85
C TRP A 35 -6.96 -1.82 5.69
N VAL A 36 -7.14 -0.62 5.14
CA VAL A 36 -6.87 0.65 5.83
C VAL A 36 -7.66 0.73 7.13
N SER A 37 -8.94 0.38 7.10
CA SER A 37 -9.80 0.37 8.28
C SER A 37 -9.41 -0.70 9.29
N GLN A 38 -9.07 -1.91 8.85
CA GLN A 38 -8.70 -3.02 9.74
C GLN A 38 -7.40 -2.71 10.49
N TRP A 39 -6.39 -2.21 9.79
CA TRP A 39 -5.09 -1.90 10.38
C TRP A 39 -5.08 -0.53 11.08
N GLN A 40 -6.08 0.31 10.81
CA GLN A 40 -6.10 1.72 11.20
C GLN A 40 -4.84 2.42 10.67
N VAL A 41 -4.61 2.30 9.37
CA VAL A 41 -3.46 2.88 8.66
C VAL A 41 -3.55 4.40 8.75
N GLU A 42 -2.43 5.03 9.11
CA GLU A 42 -2.29 6.48 9.20
C GLU A 42 -1.40 7.04 8.08
N ILE A 43 -0.32 6.33 7.74
CA ILE A 43 0.63 6.74 6.71
C ILE A 43 1.05 5.52 5.88
N VAL A 44 1.10 5.72 4.56
CA VAL A 44 1.76 4.85 3.59
C VAL A 44 2.83 5.69 2.89
N SER A 45 4.09 5.27 2.99
CA SER A 45 5.23 5.99 2.39
C SER A 45 6.10 5.04 1.57
N PRO A 46 6.19 5.19 0.24
CA PRO A 46 7.12 4.43 -0.57
C PRO A 46 8.56 4.59 -0.09
N LEU A 47 9.32 3.50 -0.09
CA LEU A 47 10.75 3.54 0.17
C LEU A 47 11.48 4.07 -1.08
N MET A 48 12.31 5.08 -0.86
CA MET A 48 13.14 5.68 -1.90
C MET A 48 14.60 5.32 -1.64
N ASP A 49 15.37 5.19 -2.72
CA ASP A 49 16.82 5.07 -2.65
C ASP A 49 17.51 6.42 -2.34
N GLU A 50 18.84 6.41 -2.34
CA GLU A 50 19.65 7.63 -2.09
C GLU A 50 19.42 8.73 -3.14
N ASP A 51 18.99 8.35 -4.35
CA ASP A 51 18.68 9.25 -5.47
C ASP A 51 17.22 9.73 -5.46
N GLY A 52 16.41 9.32 -4.47
CA GLY A 52 15.01 9.69 -4.34
C GLY A 52 14.07 8.95 -5.31
N SER A 53 14.52 7.83 -5.86
CA SER A 53 13.76 7.01 -6.81
C SER A 53 13.14 5.79 -6.11
N THR A 54 11.93 5.43 -6.54
CA THR A 54 11.32 4.14 -6.18
C THR A 54 11.72 3.08 -7.21
N HIS A 55 11.75 1.81 -6.79
CA HIS A 55 12.10 0.68 -7.64
C HIS A 55 10.99 -0.37 -7.61
N PRO A 56 9.91 -0.19 -8.41
CA PRO A 56 8.86 -1.18 -8.53
C PRO A 56 9.40 -2.53 -8.99
N TYR A 57 8.80 -3.61 -8.47
CA TYR A 57 9.13 -4.97 -8.87
C TYR A 57 7.91 -5.89 -8.82
N PHE A 58 7.93 -6.99 -9.57
CA PHE A 58 6.83 -7.96 -9.53
C PHE A 58 6.90 -8.83 -8.27
N SER A 59 5.77 -8.98 -7.57
CA SER A 59 5.62 -9.89 -6.43
C SER A 59 4.47 -10.87 -6.64
N HIS A 60 4.73 -12.13 -6.32
CA HIS A 60 3.69 -13.16 -6.22
C HIS A 60 2.83 -13.02 -4.94
N TYR A 61 3.29 -12.21 -3.99
CA TYR A 61 2.68 -12.04 -2.67
C TYR A 61 2.65 -10.55 -2.31
N PRO A 62 1.80 -9.73 -2.96
CA PRO A 62 1.52 -8.38 -2.48
C PRO A 62 0.77 -8.44 -1.14
N LEU A 63 0.74 -7.32 -0.41
CA LEU A 63 0.00 -7.23 0.85
C LEU A 63 -1.48 -7.54 0.69
N PHE A 64 -2.06 -7.12 -0.43
CA PHE A 64 -3.43 -7.39 -0.82
C PHE A 64 -3.54 -7.52 -2.35
N GLY A 65 -4.66 -8.11 -2.81
CA GLY A 65 -4.93 -8.30 -4.22
C GLY A 65 -4.20 -9.50 -4.83
N LEU A 66 -4.10 -9.50 -6.16
CA LEU A 66 -3.46 -10.55 -6.96
C LEU A 66 -1.99 -10.24 -7.24
N PRO A 67 -1.16 -11.25 -7.58
CA PRO A 67 0.22 -11.04 -8.02
C PRO A 67 0.37 -9.90 -9.03
N THR A 68 1.22 -8.93 -8.72
CA THR A 68 1.32 -7.65 -9.45
C THR A 68 2.66 -6.97 -9.19
N GLU A 69 2.93 -5.89 -9.90
CA GLU A 69 3.98 -4.94 -9.56
C GLU A 69 3.68 -4.25 -8.23
N VAL A 70 4.69 -4.16 -7.37
CA VAL A 70 4.65 -3.59 -6.02
C VAL A 70 5.81 -2.63 -5.79
N GLU A 71 5.63 -1.74 -4.83
CA GLU A 71 6.71 -1.01 -4.17
C GLU A 71 6.75 -1.34 -2.68
N ASP A 72 7.94 -1.43 -2.10
CA ASP A 72 8.08 -1.55 -0.66
C ASP A 72 7.71 -0.20 -0.02
N CYS A 73 6.73 -0.20 0.88
CA CYS A 73 6.28 0.99 1.59
C CYS A 73 6.41 0.81 3.09
N GLU A 74 6.82 1.88 3.76
CA GLU A 74 6.68 2.02 5.19
C GLU A 74 5.23 2.35 5.56
N ILE A 75 4.65 1.54 6.43
CA ILE A 75 3.28 1.69 6.90
C ILE A 75 3.29 2.06 8.37
N LEU A 76 2.64 3.16 8.72
CA LEU A 76 2.34 3.51 10.10
C LEU A 76 0.87 3.23 10.39
N TYR A 77 0.60 2.47 11.45
CA TYR A 77 -0.73 1.98 11.76
C TYR A 77 -0.94 1.86 13.28
N LYS A 78 -2.20 1.72 13.70
CA LYS A 78 -2.57 1.71 15.12
C LYS A 78 -2.98 0.33 15.65
N ASN A 79 -3.52 -0.55 14.81
CA ASN A 79 -4.10 -1.80 15.30
C ASN A 79 -3.05 -2.92 15.37
N ASP A 80 -2.82 -3.47 16.57
CA ASP A 80 -1.86 -4.54 16.86
C ASP A 80 -2.40 -5.97 16.61
N ASN A 81 -3.57 -6.13 15.98
CA ASN A 81 -4.23 -7.44 15.84
C ASN A 81 -3.60 -8.35 14.76
N LEU A 82 -2.27 -8.50 14.75
CA LEU A 82 -1.58 -9.63 14.11
C LEU A 82 -1.62 -10.86 15.01
#